data_AF-A0A7R9XKE8-F1
#
_entry.id   AF-A0A7R9XKE8-F1
#
_cell.length_a   1.000
_cell.length_b   1.000
_cell.length_c   1.000
_cell.angle_alpha   90.00
_cell.angle_beta   90.00
_cell.angle_gamma   90.00
#
_symmetry.space_group_name_H-M   'P 1'
#
loop_
_entity.id
_entity.type
_entity.pdbx_description
1 polymer ?
#
loop_
_entity_poly.entity_id
_entity_poly.type
_entity_poly.pdbx_seq_one_letter_code
_entity_poly.pdbx_strand_id
1 'polypeptide(L)' 'FTNEIDLWGMEVYMALRKYQTYFRMPGEAQQIDRLMEAFSHRYNACNREVLSRWRSPDTTYILAFAII' A
#
# COMPACT_ATOMS: atom_id res chain seq x y z
N PHE A 1 4.00 11.36 6.62
CA PHE A 1 4.38 10.00 7.03
C PHE A 1 4.36 9.00 5.86
N THR A 2 3.25 8.75 5.16
CA THR A 2 3.23 7.72 4.09
C THR A 2 4.31 7.93 3.00
N ASN A 3 4.53 9.17 2.57
CA ASN A 3 5.58 9.53 1.60
C ASN A 3 7.02 9.40 2.12
N GLU A 4 7.21 9.15 3.41
CA GLU A 4 8.52 9.00 4.05
C GLU A 4 8.87 7.52 4.25
N ILE A 5 7.90 6.62 4.06
CA ILE A 5 8.10 5.19 4.22
C ILE A 5 8.77 4.66 2.95
N ASP A 6 9.94 4.07 3.11
CA ASP A 6 10.63 3.37 2.04
C ASP A 6 10.07 1.95 1.88
N LEU A 7 9.51 1.70 0.69
CA LEU A 7 8.88 0.46 0.26
C LEU A 7 9.56 -0.14 -0.97
N TRP A 8 10.71 0.41 -1.39
CA TRP A 8 11.42 -0.03 -2.60
C TRP A 8 11.90 -1.48 -2.47
N GLY A 9 11.66 -2.27 -3.52
CA GLY A 9 12.07 -3.67 -3.61
C GLY A 9 11.34 -4.62 -2.64
N MET A 10 10.31 -4.14 -1.93
CA MET A 10 9.50 -4.95 -1.04
C MET A 10 8.32 -5.56 -1.78
N GLU A 11 7.95 -6.79 -1.45
CA GLU A 11 6.65 -7.34 -1.86
C GLU A 11 5.50 -6.60 -1.16
N VAL A 12 4.33 -6.53 -1.83
CA VAL A 12 3.14 -5.81 -1.35
C VAL A 12 2.81 -6.17 0.10
N TYR A 13 2.86 -7.46 0.45
CA TYR A 13 2.51 -7.91 1.80
C TYR A 13 3.52 -7.42 2.86
N MET A 14 4.82 -7.41 2.54
CA MET A 14 5.86 -6.92 3.44
C MET A 14 5.75 -5.41 3.61
N ALA A 15 5.56 -4.71 2.50
CA ALA A 15 5.34 -3.27 2.46
C ALA A 15 4.12 -2.87 3.29
N LEU A 16 3.02 -3.62 3.17
CA LEU A 16 1.78 -3.38 3.90
C LEU A 16 1.97 -3.63 5.40
N ARG A 17 2.63 -4.73 5.80
CA ARG A 17 2.95 -4.98 7.21
C ARG A 17 3.79 -3.86 7.80
N LYS A 18 4.83 -3.42 7.08
CA LYS A 18 5.66 -2.29 7.47
C LYS A 18 4.81 -1.01 7.57
N TYR A 19 3.93 -0.75 6.62
CA TYR A 19 3.04 0.41 6.65
C TYR A 19 2.14 0.42 7.89
N GLN A 20 1.54 -0.71 8.24
CA GLN A 20 0.66 -0.87 9.39
C GLN A 20 1.37 -0.71 10.75
N THR A 21 2.71 -0.79 10.84
CA THR A 21 3.40 -0.55 12.13
C THR A 21 3.47 0.93 12.52
N TYR A 22 3.24 1.85 11.57
CA TYR A 22 3.35 3.29 11.81
C TYR A 22 2.08 3.92 12.39
N PHE A 23 0.96 3.18 12.44
CA PHE A 23 -0.31 3.67 12.96
C PHE A 23 -1.11 2.53 13.60
N ARG A 24 -2.09 2.89 14.43
CA ARG A 24 -3.13 1.93 14.83
C ARG A 24 -4.25 1.97 13.82
N MET A 25 -4.69 0.80 13.37
CA MET A 25 -5.82 0.69 12.45
C MET A 25 -7.04 1.45 12.99
N PRO A 26 -7.59 2.41 12.23
CA PRO A 26 -8.80 3.10 12.63
C PRO A 26 -10.02 2.19 12.53
N GLY A 27 -11.04 2.43 13.35
CA GLY A 27 -12.30 1.67 13.33
C GLY A 27 -13.27 2.11 12.23
N GLU A 28 -13.08 3.28 11.64
CA GLU A 28 -13.93 3.81 10.57
C GLU A 28 -13.48 3.30 9.21
N ALA A 29 -14.38 2.64 8.47
CA ALA A 29 -14.09 2.11 7.14
C ALA A 29 -13.52 3.17 6.19
N GLN A 30 -14.05 4.40 6.25
CA GLN A 30 -13.62 5.52 5.41
C GLN A 30 -12.20 6.02 5.72
N GLN A 31 -11.67 5.73 6.91
CA GLN A 31 -10.29 6.04 7.27
C GLN A 31 -9.35 4.92 6.80
N ILE A 32 -9.77 3.66 6.90
CA ILE A 32 -9.03 2.51 6.34
C ILE A 32 -8.85 2.68 4.84
N ASP A 33 -9.92 3.07 4.14
CA ASP A 33 -9.94 3.34 2.70
C ASP A 33 -8.86 4.36 2.29
N ARG A 34 -8.83 5.53 2.97
CA ARG A 34 -7.81 6.56 2.75
C ARG A 34 -6.39 6.09 3.03
N LEU A 35 -6.19 5.25 4.05
CA LEU A 35 -4.88 4.69 4.37
C LEU A 35 -4.40 3.71 3.29
N MET A 36 -5.30 2.87 2.77
CA MET A 36 -4.99 1.90 1.71
C MET A 36 -4.74 2.58 0.36
N GLU A 37 -5.48 3.64 0.05
CA GLU A 37 -5.23 4.46 -1.14
C GLU A 37 -3.84 5.11 -1.07
N ALA A 38 -3.51 5.75 0.07
CA ALA A 38 -2.20 6.35 0.29
C ALA A 38 -1.05 5.33 0.23
N PHE A 39 -1.25 4.13 0.81
CA PHE A 39 -0.30 3.03 0.72
C PHE A 39 -0.07 2.62 -0.74
N SER A 40 -1.15 2.44 -1.49
CA SER A 40 -1.10 1.99 -2.89
C SER A 40 -0.34 2.99 -3.76
N HIS A 41 -0.65 4.29 -3.63
CA HIS A 41 0.08 5.34 -4.33
C HIS A 41 1.57 5.34 -3.99
N ARG A 42 1.92 5.17 -2.71
CA ARG A 42 3.32 5.14 -2.28
C ARG A 42 4.05 3.91 -2.80
N TYR A 43 3.46 2.72 -2.66
CA TYR A 43 4.04 1.48 -3.16
C TYR A 43 4.25 1.55 -4.67
N ASN A 44 3.29 2.12 -5.39
CA ASN A 44 3.36 2.31 -6.84
C ASN A 44 4.48 3.27 -7.26
N ALA A 45 4.70 4.34 -6.48
CA ALA A 45 5.80 5.27 -6.72
C ALA A 45 7.17 4.62 -6.48
N CYS A 46 7.29 3.76 -5.46
CA CYS A 46 8.52 3.05 -5.13
C CYS A 46 8.79 1.85 -6.06
N ASN A 47 7.76 1.14 -6.53
CA ASN A 47 7.90 -0.15 -7.24
C ASN A 47 7.30 -0.09 -8.66
N ARG A 48 7.70 0.89 -9.46
CA ARG A 48 7.21 1.07 -10.83
C ARG A 48 7.44 -0.15 -11.73
N GLU A 49 8.52 -0.90 -11.49
CA GLU A 49 8.82 -2.13 -12.22
C GLU A 49 7.80 -3.25 -11.97
N VAL A 50 7.34 -3.39 -10.73
CA VAL A 50 6.31 -4.36 -10.34
C VAL A 50 4.97 -3.96 -10.95
N LEU A 51 4.67 -2.67 -10.91
CA LEU A 51 3.47 -2.08 -11.49
C LEU A 51 3.42 -2.27 -13.01
N SER A 52 4.57 -2.13 -13.70
CA SER A 52 4.67 -2.40 -15.14
C SER A 52 4.38 -3.85 -15.52
N ARG A 53 4.49 -4.79 -14.58
CA ARG A 53 4.11 -6.20 -14.80
C ARG A 53 2.61 -6.43 -14.63
N TRP A 54 1.91 -5.49 -14.03
CA TRP A 54 0.49 -5.61 -13.74
C TRP A 54 -0.35 -4.94 -14.82
N ARG A 55 -1.50 -5.53 -15.13
CA ARG A 55 -2.39 -5.03 -16.19
C ARG A 55 -3.19 -3.80 -15.78
N SER A 56 -3.32 -3.54 -14.48
CA SER A 56 -4.06 -2.40 -13.93
C SER A 56 -3.32 -1.77 -12.74
N PRO A 57 -3.28 -0.43 -12.66
CA PRO A 57 -2.71 0.31 -11.52
C PRO A 57 -3.49 0.10 -10.22
N ASP A 58 -4.74 -0.35 -10.28
CA ASP A 58 -5.61 -0.62 -9.12
C ASP A 58 -5.27 -1.94 -8.42
N THR A 59 -4.42 -2.76 -9.02
CA THR A 59 -4.09 -4.08 -8.50
C THR A 59 -3.45 -3.99 -7.11
N THR A 60 -2.65 -2.94 -6.82
CA THR A 60 -2.01 -2.76 -5.50
C THR A 60 -3.03 -2.52 -4.42
N TYR A 61 -4.02 -1.70 -4.75
CA TYR A 61 -5.11 -1.34 -3.85
C TYR A 61 -5.98 -2.54 -3.52
N ILE A 62 -6.38 -3.31 -4.54
CA ILE A 62 -7.16 -4.53 -4.36
C ILE A 62 -6.39 -5.55 -3.52
N LEU A 63 -5.09 -5.73 -3.79
CA LEU A 63 -4.25 -6.64 -3.01
C LEU A 63 -4.09 -6.16 -1.56
N ALA A 64 -3.96 -4.85 -1.32
CA ALA A 64 -3.87 -4.31 0.02
C ALA A 64 -5.12 -4.64 0.85
N PHE A 65 -6.30 -4.50 0.26
CA PHE A 65 -7.57 -4.89 0.90
C PHE A 65 -7.72 -6.40 1.09
N ALA A 66 -7.22 -7.22 0.16
CA ALA A 66 -7.30 -8.67 0.27
C ALA A 66 -6.37 -9.27 1.36
N ILE A 67 -5.37 -8.52 1.82
CA ILE A 67 -4.42 -8.95 2.85
C ILE A 67 -4.90 -8.59 4.28
N ILE A 68 -5.81 -7.62 4.42
CA ILE A 68 -6.43 -7.24 5.70
C ILE A 68 -7.46 -8.31 6.10
#